data_AF-Q4SXF4-F1
#
_entry.id   AF-Q4SXF4-F1
#
_cell.length_a   1.000
_cell.length_b   1.000
_cell.length_c   1.000
_cell.angle_alpha   90.00
_cell.angle_beta   90.00
_cell.angle_gamma   90.00
#
_symmetry.space_group_name_H-M   'P 1'
#
loop_
_entity.id
_entity.type
_entity.pdbx_description
1 polymer ?
#
loop_
_entity_poly.entity_id
_entity_poly.type
_entity_poly.pdbx_seq_one_letter_code
_entity_poly.pdbx_strand_id
1 'polypeptide(L)' 'RTFDTLRNHPSFYLFNHRGRVLFRSPEEEPSSVGNQQALPNPIRLRKLEHL' A
#
# COMPACT_ATOMS: atom_id res chain seq x y z
N ARG A 1 -4.10 23.27 9.54
CA ARG A 1 -4.25 21.89 9.02
C ARG A 1 -4.20 21.95 7.50
N THR A 2 -3.44 21.08 6.86
CA THR A 2 -3.38 20.97 5.39
C THR A 2 -4.15 19.73 4.93
N PHE A 3 -4.55 19.70 3.66
CA PHE A 3 -5.19 18.53 3.08
C PHE A 3 -4.33 17.27 3.21
N ASP A 4 -3.00 17.41 3.16
CA ASP A 4 -2.08 16.28 3.36
C ASP A 4 -2.25 15.58 4.71
N THR A 5 -2.61 16.32 5.76
CA THR A 5 -2.88 15.76 7.09
C THR A 5 -4.30 15.23 7.25
N LEU A 6 -5.24 15.64 6.40
CA LEU A 6 -6.65 15.23 6.43
C LEU A 6 -6.95 14.03 5.52
N ARG A 7 -6.17 13.87 4.46
CA ARG A 7 -6.34 12.81 3.45
C ARG A 7 -6.03 11.41 3.98
N ASN A 8 -5.19 11.31 5.01
CA ASN A 8 -4.77 10.02 5.52
C ASN A 8 -5.92 9.35 6.28
N HIS A 9 -6.17 8.08 5.96
CA HIS A 9 -7.12 7.24 6.67
C HIS A 9 -6.35 6.10 7.36
N PRO A 10 -6.01 6.25 8.67
CA PRO A 10 -5.08 5.34 9.35
C PRO A 10 -5.48 3.85 9.29
N SER A 11 -6.78 3.58 9.28
CA SER A 11 -7.33 2.22 9.19
C SER A 11 -7.13 1.56 7.82
N PHE A 12 -6.75 2.29 6.77
CA PHE A 12 -6.68 1.80 5.38
C PHE A 12 -5.27 1.89 4.77
N TYR A 13 -4.22 2.00 5.58
CA TYR A 13 -2.87 2.04 5.04
C TYR A 13 -2.45 0.73 4.39
N LEU A 14 -1.79 0.86 3.24
CA LEU A 14 -1.12 -0.23 2.56
C LEU A 14 0.39 0.00 2.64
N PHE A 15 1.11 -1.05 3.04
CA PHE A 15 2.57 -0.96 3.18
C PHE A 15 3.32 -1.38 1.90
N ASN A 16 2.62 -1.72 0.81
CA ASN A 16 3.26 -2.02 -0.48
C ASN A 16 3.56 -0.73 -1.28
N HIS A 17 4.51 0.07 -0.82
CA HIS A 17 4.95 1.30 -1.49
C HIS A 17 6.47 1.34 -1.64
N ARG A 18 6.95 2.16 -2.59
CA ARG A 18 8.38 2.32 -2.91
C ARG A 18 9.25 2.72 -1.72
N GLY A 19 8.67 3.37 -0.71
CA GLY A 19 9.34 3.80 0.52
C GLY A 19 9.96 2.65 1.31
N ARG A 20 9.37 1.45 1.30
CA ARG A 20 9.96 0.28 1.97
C ARG A 20 11.31 -0.14 1.39
N VAL A 21 11.53 0.05 0.09
CA VAL A 21 12.80 -0.29 -0.57
C VAL A 21 13.81 0.84 -0.38
N LEU A 22 13.35 2.09 -0.45
CA LEU A 22 14.22 3.26 -0.34
C LEU A 22 14.68 3.55 1.10
N PHE A 23 13.84 3.23 2.09
CA PHE A 23 14.05 3.59 3.50
C PHE A 23 13.98 2.37 4.41
N ARG A 24 14.69 1.31 4.05
CA ARG A 24 14.79 0.08 4.86
C ARG A 24 15.72 0.30 6.05
N SER A 25 15.30 -0.13 7.25
CA SER A 25 16.18 -0.13 8.42
C SER A 25 17.15 -1.32 8.36
N PRO A 26 18.43 -1.17 8.71
CA PRO A 26 19.40 -2.28 8.76
C PRO A 26 18.96 -3.43 9.67
N GLU A 27 18.19 -3.14 10.73
CA GLU A 27 17.69 -4.14 11.69
C GLU A 27 16.52 -4.97 11.16
N GLU A 28 15.89 -4.53 10.06
CA GLU A 28 14.85 -5.29 9.37
C GLU A 28 15.52 -6.29 8.42
N GLU A 29 16.16 -7.31 8.98
CA GLU A 29 16.73 -8.43 8.22
C GLU A 29 15.67 -9.10 7.31
N PRO A 30 16.05 -9.65 6.15
CA PRO A 30 15.13 -10.18 5.13
C PRO A 30 14.47 -11.51 5.55
N SER A 31 13.86 -11.59 6.73
CA SER A 31 13.05 -12.73 7.15
C SER A 31 11.67 -12.78 6.47
N SER A 32 11.34 -11.78 5.64
CA SER A 32 10.08 -11.71 4.88
C SER A 32 10.26 -11.53 3.38
N VAL A 33 11.16 -12.30 2.76
CA VAL A 33 11.12 -12.52 1.28
C VAL A 33 9.94 -13.42 0.86
N GLY A 34 8.98 -13.65 1.75
CA GLY A 34 7.74 -14.39 1.53
C GLY A 34 6.58 -13.56 0.97
N ASN A 35 6.85 -12.54 0.16
CA ASN A 35 5.82 -11.83 -0.60
C ASN A 35 6.24 -11.69 -2.07
N GLN A 36 6.47 -12.84 -2.71
CA GLN A 36 6.62 -12.97 -4.17
C GLN A 36 5.32 -12.70 -4.95
N GLN A 37 4.33 -12.00 -4.38
CA GLN A 37 3.08 -11.76 -5.09
C GLN A 37 2.64 -10.32 -4.84
N ALA A 38 3.23 -9.41 -5.62
CA ALA A 38 2.41 -8.36 -6.21
C ALA A 38 1.35 -9.09 -7.05
N LEU A 39 0.27 -9.53 -6.39
CA LEU A 39 -0.95 -9.95 -7.07
C LEU A 39 -1.26 -8.81 -8.06
N PRO A 40 -1.39 -9.10 -9.37
CA PRO A 40 -1.74 -8.06 -10.33
C PRO A 40 -3.09 -7.54 -9.88
N ASN A 41 -3.10 -6.37 -9.25
CA ASN A 41 -4.27 -5.83 -8.59
C ASN A 41 -5.28 -5.55 -9.71
N PRO A 42 -6.28 -6.41 -9.97
CA PRO A 42 -7.26 -6.11 -10.97
C PRO A 42 -8.22 -5.22 -10.20
N ILE A 43 -7.87 -3.94 -10.06
CA ILE A 43 -8.85 -2.90 -9.77
C ILE A 43 -9.73 -2.83 -11.03
N ARG A 44 -10.52 -3.88 -11.26
CA ARG A 44 -11.71 -3.85 -12.08
C ARG A 44 -12.68 -3.04 -11.24
N LEU A 45 -12.57 -1.72 -11.36
CA LEU A 45 -13.67 -0.80 -11.08
C LEU A 45 -14.85 -1.32 -11.90
N ARG A 46 -15.65 -2.21 -11.33
CA ARG A 46 -16.97 -2.48 -11.87
C ARG A 46 -17.71 -1.18 -11.64
N LYS A 47 -17.95 -0.46 -12.73
CA LYS A 47 -18.88 0.65 -12.76
C LYS A 47 -20.15 0.15 -12.07
N LEU A 48 -20.56 0.78 -10.98
CA LEU A 48 -21.87 0.56 -10.39
C LEU A 48 -22.86 1.10 -11.42
N GLU A 49 -23.31 0.23 -12.32
CA GLU A 49 -24.41 0.55 -13.21
C GLU A 49 -25.63 0.78 -12.30
N HIS A 50 -26.18 1.98 -12.42
CA HIS A 50 -27.23 2.48 -11.54
C HIS A 50 -28.48 1.60 -11.65
N LEU A 51 -29.24 1.59 -10.54
CA LEU A 51 -30.66 1.21 -10.43
C LEU A 51 -31.46 1.37 -11.73
#